data_AF-A0A9X7YPE6-F1
#
_entry.id   AF-A0A9X7YPE6-F1
#
_cell.length_a   1.000
_cell.length_b   1.000
_cell.length_c   1.000
_cell.angle_alpha   90.00
_cell.angle_beta   90.00
_cell.angle_gamma   90.00
#
_symmetry.space_group_name_H-M   'P 1'
#
loop_
_entity.id
_entity.type
_entity.pdbx_description
1 polymer ?
#
loop_
_entity_poly.entity_id
_entity_poly.type
_entity_poly.pdbx_seq_one_letter_code
_entity_poly.pdbx_strand_id
1 'polypeptide(L)' 'MHFDSFTAFLAMGNHGLYVWLSYGLTALIVIWNLLLPGLQRRRLLKQQAQRLRREKKHAPTA' A
#
# COMPACT_ATOMS: atom_id res chain seq x y z
N MET A 1 20.55 -27.50 19.80
CA MET A 1 19.65 -26.91 18.79
C MET A 1 19.08 -25.66 19.43
N HIS A 2 19.42 -24.47 18.92
CA HIS A 2 19.23 -23.18 19.61
C HIS A 2 18.36 -22.22 18.78
N PHE A 3 17.41 -22.80 18.03
CA PHE A 3 16.44 -22.09 17.21
C PHE A 3 14.99 -22.36 17.67
N ASP A 4 14.83 -22.95 18.86
CA ASP A 4 13.59 -22.94 19.60
C ASP A 4 13.48 -21.56 20.28
N SER A 5 12.66 -20.61 19.88
CA SER A 5 11.49 -20.73 19.05
C SER A 5 11.07 -19.31 18.69
N PHE A 6 11.07 -18.94 17.40
CA PHE A 6 10.32 -17.76 16.95
C PHE A 6 8.87 -17.81 17.46
N THR A 7 8.35 -19.03 17.58
CA THR A 7 7.08 -19.39 18.22
C THR A 7 7.03 -19.08 19.72
N ALA A 8 8.12 -19.23 20.50
CA ALA A 8 8.14 -18.85 21.92
C ALA A 8 8.24 -17.34 22.10
N PHE A 9 8.85 -16.63 21.15
CA PHE A 9 8.82 -15.16 21.11
C PHE A 9 7.40 -14.66 20.78
N LEU A 10 6.71 -15.35 19.87
CA LEU A 10 5.30 -15.09 19.53
C LEU A 10 4.34 -15.48 20.67
N ALA A 11 4.65 -16.56 21.38
CA ALA A 11 3.88 -17.14 22.48
C ALA A 11 4.37 -16.70 23.87
N MET A 12 5.20 -15.65 23.95
CA MET A 12 5.67 -15.06 25.20
C MET A 12 4.54 -14.23 25.84
N GLY A 13 3.41 -14.90 26.12
CA GLY A 13 2.18 -14.40 26.75
C GLY A 13 1.95 -12.89 26.59
N ASN A 14 2.08 -12.18 27.71
CA ASN A 14 1.71 -10.78 27.87
C ASN A 14 2.53 -9.78 27.02
N HIS A 15 3.70 -10.15 26.48
CA HIS A 15 4.56 -9.21 25.74
C HIS A 15 4.45 -9.35 24.22
N GLY A 16 4.16 -10.55 23.71
CA GLY A 16 3.98 -10.79 22.27
C GLY A 16 2.83 -9.97 21.66
N LEU A 17 1.74 -9.77 22.43
CA LEU A 17 0.59 -8.96 22.02
C LEU A 17 0.97 -7.48 21.75
N TYR A 18 1.79 -6.87 22.61
CA TYR A 18 2.22 -5.48 22.43
C TYR A 18 3.09 -5.32 21.19
N VAL A 19 4.02 -6.26 20.95
CA VAL A 19 4.88 -6.24 19.75
C VAL A 19 4.02 -6.36 18.49
N TRP A 20 3.09 -7.31 18.47
CA TRP A 20 2.19 -7.48 17.33
C TRP A 20 1.29 -6.27 17.08
N LEU A 21 0.78 -5.63 18.13
CA LEU A 21 -0.02 -4.41 17.99
C LEU A 21 0.82 -3.23 17.48
N SER A 22 2.05 -3.05 17.98
CA SER A 22 2.97 -2.01 17.48
C SER A 22 3.30 -2.25 16.01
N TYR A 23 3.69 -3.47 15.62
CA TYR A 23 3.96 -3.83 14.23
C TYR A 23 2.72 -3.69 13.34
N GLY A 24 1.56 -4.13 13.83
CA GLY A 24 0.29 -4.01 13.12
C GLY A 24 -0.10 -2.55 12.88
N LEU A 25 0.07 -1.68 13.89
CA LEU A 25 -0.20 -0.26 13.78
C LEU A 25 0.76 0.42 12.80
N THR A 26 2.06 0.11 12.87
CA THR A 26 3.05 0.61 11.93
C THR A 26 2.74 0.16 10.51
N ALA A 27 2.46 -1.13 10.30
CA ALA A 27 2.09 -1.67 8.99
C ALA A 27 0.82 -1.01 8.45
N LEU A 28 -0.18 -0.78 9.30
CA LEU A 28 -1.41 -0.09 8.93
C LEU A 28 -1.14 1.35 8.47
N ILE A 29 -0.32 2.11 9.21
CA ILE A 29 0.05 3.48 8.83
C ILE A 29 0.81 3.50 7.50
N VAL A 30 1.76 2.57 7.31
CA VAL A 30 2.51 2.42 6.06
C VAL A 30 1.57 2.10 4.89
N ILE A 31 0.72 1.07 5.03
CA ILE A 31 -0.26 0.70 4.00
C ILE A 31 -1.19 1.87 3.68
N TRP A 32 -1.68 2.57 4.70
CA TRP A 32 -2.51 3.76 4.52
C TRP A 32 -1.76 4.83 3.72
N ASN A 33 -0.51 5.14 4.11
CA ASN A 33 0.33 6.10 3.42
C ASN A 33 0.61 5.73 1.96
N LEU A 34 0.73 4.43 1.63
CA LEU A 34 0.89 3.94 0.26
C LEU A 34 -0.41 3.90 -0.55
N LEU A 35 -1.56 3.68 0.10
CA LEU A 35 -2.87 3.65 -0.57
C LEU A 35 -3.27 5.04 -1.09
N LEU A 36 -3.01 6.10 -0.32
CA LEU A 36 -3.29 7.48 -0.75
C LEU A 36 -2.70 7.85 -2.12
N PRO A 37 -1.37 7.72 -2.37
CA PRO A 37 -0.78 8.04 -3.66
C PRO A 37 -1.23 7.05 -4.75
N GLY A 38 -1.51 5.79 -4.41
CA GLY A 38 -2.05 4.80 -5.35
C GLY A 38 -3.42 5.21 -5.91
N LEU A 39 -4.33 5.69 -5.05
CA LEU A 39 -5.64 6.17 -5.48
C LEU A 39 -5.54 7.48 -6.28
N GLN A 40 -4.67 8.41 -5.87
CA GLN A 40 -4.45 9.66 -6.59
C GLN A 40 -3.83 9.45 -7.97
N ARG A 41 -2.83 8.57 -8.09
CA ARG A 41 -2.23 8.18 -9.38
C ARG A 41 -3.27 7.62 -10.34
N ARG A 42 -4.16 6.74 -9.86
CA ARG A 42 -5.23 6.16 -10.70
C ARG A 42 -6.17 7.24 -11.26
N ARG A 43 -6.46 8.29 -10.49
CA ARG A 43 -7.28 9.43 -10.95
C ARG A 43 -6.55 10.25 -12.02
N LEU A 44 -5.28 10.57 -11.81
CA LEU A 44 -4.47 11.32 -12.76
C LEU A 44 -4.29 10.57 -14.08
N LEU A 45 -3.99 9.26 -14.03
CA LEU A 45 -3.88 8.42 -15.23
C LEU A 45 -5.20 8.35 -16.00
N LYS A 46 -6.34 8.23 -15.32
CA LYS A 46 -7.67 8.28 -15.98
C LYS A 46 -7.91 9.62 -16.67
N GLN A 47 -7.54 10.73 -16.02
CA GLN A 47 -7.68 12.07 -16.62
C GLN A 47 -6.76 12.26 -17.82
N GLN A 48 -5.51 11.81 -17.76
CA GLN A 48 -4.58 11.86 -18.89
C GLN A 48 -5.08 11.00 -20.06
N ALA A 49 -5.57 9.78 -19.79
CA ALA A 49 -6.14 8.92 -20.83
C ALA A 49 -7.36 9.56 -21.50
N GLN A 50 -8.22 10.26 -20.76
CA GLN A 50 -9.34 10.99 -21.34
C GLN A 50 -8.91 12.19 -22.19
N ARG A 51 -7.86 12.93 -21.80
CA ARG A 51 -7.31 14.04 -22.58
C ARG A 51 -6.72 13.54 -23.90
N LEU A 52 -5.92 12.48 -23.86
CA LEU A 52 -5.31 11.87 -25.05
C LEU A 52 -6.36 11.39 -26.06
N ARG A 53 -7.50 10.88 -25.59
CA ARG A 53 -8.63 10.50 -26.46
C ARG A 53 -9.29 11.69 -27.14
N ARG A 54 -9.29 12.88 -26.52
CA ARG A 54 -9.83 14.11 -27.13
C ARG A 54 -8.87 14.69 -28.15
N GLU A 55 -7.57 14.69 -27.84
CA GLU A 55 -6.51 15.12 -28.77
C GLU A 55 -6.45 14.24 -30.02
N LYS A 56 -6.52 12.90 -29.87
CA LYS A 56 -6.62 11.98 -31.03
C LYS A 56 -7.87 12.20 -31.89
N LYS A 57 -8.94 12.77 -31.32
CA LYS A 57 -10.18 13.09 -32.04
C LYS A 57 -10.12 14.45 -32.74
N HIS A 58 -9.19 15.33 -32.35
CA HIS A 58 -8.95 16.65 -32.95
C HIS A 58 -7.65 16.71 -33.75
N ALA A 59 -6.82 15.65 -33.72
CA ALA A 59 -5.75 15.45 -34.67
C ALA A 59 -6.41 15.37 -36.06
N PRO A 60 -6.26 16.41 -36.89
CA PRO A 60 -6.77 16.38 -38.24
C PRO A 60 -6.00 15.27 -38.95
N THR A 61 -6.71 14.23 -39.37
CA THR A 61 -6.24 13.31 -40.39
C THR A 61 -5.87 14.17 -41.60
N ALA A 62 -4.58 14.44 -41.77
CA ALA A 62 -3.99 14.98 -42.98
C ALA A 62 -3.78 13.85 -43.99
#